data_AF-A0A7S2I0A5-F1
#
_entry.id   AF-A0A7S2I0A5-F1
#
_cell.length_a   1.000
_cell.length_b   1.000
_cell.length_c   1.000
_cell.angle_alpha   90.00
_cell.angle_beta   90.00
_cell.angle_gamma   90.00
#
_symmetry.space_group_name_H-M   'P 1'
#
loop_
_entity.id
_entity.type
_entity.pdbx_description
1 polymer ?
#
loop_
_entity_poly.entity_id
_entity_poly.type
_entity_poly.pdbx_seq_one_letter_code
_entity_poly.pdbx_strand_id
1 'polypeptide(L)'
;KRKRDKKEKREKKHKKRKKDKDSEKDKKHKKQKREHEAVARAGACNKWGQYGIIKESDMYEKQEEFLAWLTEVKGVAQESCSRRELESHFSNYVEDYNTATLPGGEKYYNLRVWYVKEERRKAAQGAEEARAEAEMFERTDFDDERDRRAEIKREQEKRSNATSMIMAKAMHGGSSLVEDMLEQEQKRRTMQAAYKTGNAEKAREIALSLDPSKVSEAELRATWGSGGGPSKKARKPQKQ
;
A
#
# COMPACT_ATOMS: atom_id res chain seq x y z
N LYS A 1 45.35 -24.42 33.92
CA LYS A 1 44.52 -25.52 33.36
C LYS A 1 43.00 -25.28 33.46
N ARG A 2 42.41 -25.00 34.63
CA ARG A 2 40.94 -24.86 34.85
C ARG A 2 40.15 -23.85 33.97
N LYS A 3 40.76 -22.75 33.50
CA LYS A 3 40.06 -21.76 32.65
C LYS A 3 39.84 -22.24 31.21
N ARG A 4 40.69 -23.13 30.70
CA ARG A 4 40.61 -23.66 29.31
C ARG A 4 39.46 -24.65 29.16
N ASP A 5 39.30 -25.56 30.13
CA ASP A 5 38.22 -26.56 30.14
C ASP A 5 36.83 -25.93 30.23
N LYS A 6 36.68 -24.82 30.98
CA LYS A 6 35.39 -24.12 31.10
C LYS A 6 34.99 -23.40 29.81
N LYS A 7 35.98 -22.90 29.03
CA LYS A 7 35.74 -22.27 27.72
C LYS A 7 35.33 -23.32 26.68
N GLU A 8 36.03 -24.45 26.65
CA GLU A 8 35.74 -25.54 25.70
C GLU A 8 34.36 -26.17 25.95
N LYS A 9 33.95 -26.34 27.21
CA LYS A 9 32.61 -26.83 27.56
C LYS A 9 31.50 -25.87 27.13
N ARG A 10 31.74 -24.55 27.18
CA ARG A 10 30.80 -23.53 26.68
C ARG A 10 30.70 -23.55 25.15
N GLU A 11 31.81 -23.68 24.43
CA GLU A 11 31.82 -23.79 22.97
C GLU A 11 31.08 -25.03 22.48
N LYS A 12 31.31 -26.21 23.09
CA LYS A 12 30.60 -27.45 22.75
C LYS A 12 29.09 -27.30 22.97
N LYS A 13 28.65 -26.64 24.05
CA LYS A 13 27.22 -26.36 24.33
C LYS A 13 26.61 -25.40 23.30
N HIS A 14 27.37 -24.37 22.89
CA HIS A 14 26.92 -23.42 21.88
C HIS A 14 26.78 -24.08 20.49
N LYS A 15 27.75 -24.93 20.12
CA LYS A 15 27.73 -25.67 18.84
C LYS A 15 26.56 -26.64 18.76
N LYS A 16 26.24 -27.34 19.86
CA LYS A 16 25.07 -28.23 19.95
C LYS A 16 23.75 -27.46 19.77
N ARG A 17 23.57 -26.34 20.51
CA ARG A 17 22.39 -25.48 20.37
C ARG A 17 22.20 -24.93 18.94
N LYS A 18 23.30 -24.58 18.26
CA LYS A 18 23.23 -24.09 16.87
C LYS A 18 22.77 -25.19 15.91
N LYS A 19 23.25 -26.43 16.10
CA LYS A 19 22.85 -27.59 15.28
C LYS A 19 21.38 -27.97 15.49
N ASP A 20 20.90 -27.94 16.74
CA ASP A 20 19.49 -28.26 17.04
C ASP A 20 18.55 -27.25 16.38
N LYS A 21 18.87 -25.95 16.49
CA LYS A 21 18.09 -24.85 15.87
C LYS A 21 18.06 -24.92 14.34
N ASP A 22 19.13 -25.39 13.72
CA ASP A 22 19.21 -25.55 12.27
C ASP A 22 18.34 -26.72 11.79
N SER A 23 18.37 -27.85 12.51
CA SER A 23 17.53 -29.01 12.19
C SER A 23 16.03 -28.72 12.33
N GLU A 24 15.66 -27.84 13.26
CA GLU A 24 14.27 -27.45 13.49
C GLU A 24 13.75 -26.54 12.37
N LYS A 25 14.59 -25.62 11.88
CA LYS A 25 14.27 -24.79 10.72
C LYS A 25 14.08 -25.63 9.46
N ASP A 26 14.95 -26.62 9.24
CA ASP A 26 14.89 -27.46 8.04
C ASP A 26 13.62 -28.34 8.02
N LYS A 27 13.24 -28.89 9.19
CA LYS A 27 11.95 -29.59 9.35
C LYS A 27 10.75 -28.69 9.07
N LYS A 28 10.77 -27.43 9.54
CA LYS A 28 9.70 -26.46 9.29
C LYS A 28 9.59 -26.13 7.80
N HIS A 29 10.72 -25.90 7.13
CA HIS A 29 10.76 -25.62 5.70
C HIS A 29 10.25 -26.81 4.87
N LYS A 30 10.63 -28.04 5.23
CA LYS A 30 10.15 -29.27 4.57
C LYS A 30 8.65 -29.48 4.76
N LYS A 31 8.09 -29.15 5.94
CA LYS A 31 6.64 -29.20 6.20
C LYS A 31 5.90 -28.17 5.35
N GLN A 32 6.37 -26.92 5.33
CA GLN A 32 5.77 -25.86 4.51
C GLN A 32 5.83 -26.18 3.01
N LYS A 33 6.93 -26.75 2.52
CA LYS A 33 7.03 -27.20 1.12
C LYS A 33 6.01 -28.30 0.80
N ARG A 34 5.84 -29.27 1.69
CA ARG A 34 4.83 -30.35 1.53
C ARG A 34 3.40 -29.82 1.59
N GLU A 35 3.11 -28.87 2.47
CA GLU A 35 1.80 -28.20 2.54
C GLU A 35 1.52 -27.41 1.26
N HIS A 36 2.51 -26.65 0.76
CA HIS A 36 2.38 -25.92 -0.50
C HIS A 36 2.19 -26.85 -1.72
N GLU A 37 2.92 -27.96 -1.78
CA GLU A 37 2.75 -28.99 -2.83
C GLU A 37 1.40 -29.71 -2.72
N ALA A 38 0.88 -29.96 -1.51
CA ALA A 38 -0.43 -30.57 -1.30
C ALA A 38 -1.58 -29.63 -1.71
N VAL A 39 -1.48 -28.34 -1.38
CA VAL A 39 -2.43 -27.29 -1.83
C VAL A 39 -2.40 -27.16 -3.36
N ALA A 40 -1.21 -27.17 -3.97
CA ALA A 40 -1.07 -27.14 -5.42
C ALA A 40 -1.65 -28.40 -6.11
N ARG A 41 -1.53 -29.58 -5.50
CA ARG A 41 -2.13 -30.83 -6.02
C ARG A 41 -3.65 -30.89 -5.85
N ALA A 42 -4.19 -30.35 -4.77
CA ALA A 42 -5.64 -30.29 -4.56
C ALA A 42 -6.34 -29.40 -5.60
N GLY A 43 -5.68 -28.34 -6.08
CA GLY A 43 -6.17 -27.50 -7.18
C GLY A 43 -6.10 -28.14 -8.57
N ALA A 44 -5.41 -29.27 -8.74
CA ALA A 44 -5.19 -29.90 -10.05
C ALA A 44 -6.23 -30.97 -10.41
N CYS A 45 -7.10 -31.41 -9.47
CA CYS A 45 -7.91 -32.62 -9.67
C CYS A 45 -9.37 -32.39 -10.08
N ASN A 46 -9.99 -31.23 -9.83
CA ASN A 46 -11.37 -30.99 -10.25
C ASN A 46 -11.47 -29.66 -11.03
N LYS A 47 -11.21 -29.72 -12.34
CA LYS A 47 -11.43 -28.59 -13.26
C LYS A 47 -12.90 -28.27 -13.45
N TRP A 48 -13.79 -29.22 -13.12
CA TRP A 48 -15.23 -29.01 -13.16
C TRP A 48 -15.61 -27.86 -12.23
N GLY A 49 -16.27 -26.85 -12.78
CA GLY A 49 -16.86 -25.75 -12.01
C GLY A 49 -15.85 -24.75 -11.48
N GLN A 50 -14.62 -24.74 -12.03
CA GLN A 50 -13.57 -23.81 -11.65
C GLN A 50 -14.01 -22.33 -11.73
N TYR A 51 -14.89 -22.01 -12.68
CA TYR A 51 -15.43 -20.66 -12.91
C TYR A 51 -16.91 -20.54 -12.54
N GLY A 52 -17.42 -21.47 -11.71
CA GLY A 52 -18.85 -21.65 -11.47
C GLY A 52 -19.47 -22.70 -12.39
N ILE A 53 -20.72 -23.05 -12.11
CA ILE A 53 -21.51 -23.98 -12.93
C ILE A 53 -22.69 -23.21 -13.50
N ILE A 54 -22.83 -23.24 -14.83
CA ILE A 54 -23.94 -22.61 -15.55
C ILE A 54 -24.89 -23.68 -16.10
N LYS A 55 -26.14 -23.29 -16.30
CA LYS A 55 -27.20 -24.10 -16.92
C LYS A 55 -27.74 -23.39 -18.15
N GLU A 56 -28.53 -24.10 -18.94
CA GLU A 56 -29.22 -23.53 -20.12
C GLU A 56 -30.10 -22.33 -19.77
N SER A 57 -30.63 -22.25 -18.54
CA SER A 57 -31.43 -21.13 -18.05
C SER A 57 -30.63 -19.83 -17.89
N ASP A 58 -29.30 -19.91 -17.75
CA ASP A 58 -28.41 -18.77 -17.49
C ASP A 58 -27.97 -18.07 -18.80
N MET A 59 -28.61 -18.40 -19.92
CA MET A 59 -28.30 -17.85 -21.25
C MET A 59 -28.25 -16.33 -21.29
N TYR A 60 -29.13 -15.66 -20.55
CA TYR A 60 -29.19 -14.20 -20.51
C TYR A 60 -28.09 -13.58 -19.64
N GLU A 61 -27.71 -14.23 -18.53
CA GLU A 61 -26.65 -13.73 -17.65
C GLU A 61 -25.26 -13.87 -18.29
N LYS A 62 -25.07 -14.93 -19.08
CA LYS A 62 -23.82 -15.22 -19.79
C LYS A 62 -23.85 -14.86 -21.27
N GLN A 63 -24.82 -14.05 -21.67
CA GLN A 63 -25.06 -13.73 -23.07
C GLN A 63 -23.84 -13.05 -23.69
N GLU A 64 -23.24 -12.07 -22.99
CA GLU A 64 -22.08 -11.33 -23.52
C GLU A 64 -20.87 -12.24 -23.75
N GLU A 65 -20.56 -13.12 -22.78
CA GLU A 65 -19.49 -14.10 -22.90
C GLU A 65 -19.75 -15.12 -24.01
N PHE A 66 -20.98 -15.64 -24.09
CA PHE A 66 -21.39 -16.60 -25.09
C PHE A 66 -21.28 -16.03 -26.50
N LEU A 67 -21.71 -14.79 -26.72
CA LEU A 67 -21.64 -14.13 -28.03
C LEU A 67 -20.19 -13.86 -28.46
N ALA A 68 -19.33 -13.45 -27.54
CA ALA A 68 -17.90 -13.31 -27.81
C ALA A 68 -17.27 -14.67 -28.18
N TRP A 69 -17.65 -15.74 -27.50
CA TRP A 69 -17.20 -17.10 -27.84
C TRP A 69 -17.73 -17.57 -29.19
N LEU A 70 -19.02 -17.34 -29.48
CA LEU A 70 -19.65 -17.77 -30.73
C LEU A 70 -19.00 -17.10 -31.95
N THR A 71 -18.72 -15.81 -31.86
CA THR A 71 -18.09 -15.05 -32.93
C THR A 71 -16.62 -15.38 -33.11
N GLU A 72 -15.83 -15.48 -32.03
CA GLU A 72 -14.38 -15.68 -32.13
C GLU A 72 -13.97 -17.14 -32.31
N VAL A 73 -14.67 -18.08 -31.69
CA VAL A 73 -14.31 -19.51 -31.69
C VAL A 73 -15.06 -20.27 -32.77
N LYS A 74 -16.37 -20.07 -32.87
CA LYS A 74 -17.19 -20.75 -33.88
C LYS A 74 -17.23 -19.97 -35.20
N GLY A 75 -16.88 -18.69 -35.20
CA GLY A 75 -16.89 -17.87 -36.42
C GLY A 75 -18.30 -17.54 -36.91
N VAL A 76 -19.31 -17.67 -36.04
CA VAL A 76 -20.72 -17.49 -36.42
C VAL A 76 -21.26 -16.21 -35.81
N ALA A 77 -21.87 -15.36 -36.63
CA ALA A 77 -22.53 -14.15 -36.17
C ALA A 77 -23.87 -14.52 -35.54
N GLN A 78 -24.25 -13.85 -34.45
CA GLN A 78 -25.57 -14.04 -33.83
C GLN A 78 -26.71 -13.82 -34.83
N GLU A 79 -26.55 -12.83 -35.71
CA GLU A 79 -27.55 -12.45 -36.71
C GLU A 79 -27.74 -13.51 -37.80
N SER A 80 -26.72 -14.34 -38.04
CA SER A 80 -26.80 -15.40 -39.05
C SER A 80 -27.43 -16.69 -38.53
N CYS A 81 -27.62 -16.83 -37.20
CA CYS A 81 -28.16 -18.03 -36.58
C CYS A 81 -29.65 -17.89 -36.23
N SER A 82 -30.40 -18.96 -36.46
CA SER A 82 -31.74 -19.11 -35.90
C SER A 82 -31.68 -19.31 -34.38
N ARG A 83 -32.78 -18.99 -33.68
CA ARG A 83 -32.90 -19.18 -32.23
C ARG A 83 -32.56 -20.61 -31.78
N ARG A 84 -32.98 -21.62 -32.56
CA ARG A 84 -32.76 -23.03 -32.23
C ARG A 84 -31.27 -23.41 -32.33
N GLU A 85 -30.55 -22.84 -33.29
CA GLU A 85 -29.11 -23.04 -33.41
C GLU A 85 -28.36 -22.34 -32.28
N LEU A 86 -28.80 -21.14 -31.87
CA LEU A 86 -28.25 -20.46 -30.70
C LEU A 86 -28.40 -21.29 -29.43
N GLU A 87 -29.57 -21.89 -29.19
CA GLU A 87 -29.80 -22.78 -28.04
C GLU A 87 -28.89 -24.02 -28.08
N SER A 88 -28.69 -24.62 -29.26
CA SER A 88 -27.74 -25.73 -29.45
C SER A 88 -26.28 -25.33 -29.19
N HIS A 89 -25.87 -24.16 -29.69
CA HIS A 89 -24.53 -23.62 -29.43
C HIS A 89 -24.34 -23.26 -27.96
N PHE A 90 -25.38 -22.76 -27.30
CA PHE A 90 -25.34 -22.45 -25.87
C PHE A 90 -25.21 -23.72 -25.03
N SER A 91 -25.91 -24.80 -25.37
CA SER A 91 -25.77 -26.09 -24.68
C SER A 91 -24.32 -26.61 -24.74
N ASN A 92 -23.68 -26.55 -25.92
CA ASN A 92 -22.25 -26.87 -26.06
C ASN A 92 -21.35 -25.94 -25.22
N TYR A 93 -21.64 -24.64 -25.22
CA TYR A 93 -20.91 -23.66 -24.41
C TYR A 93 -21.05 -23.95 -22.91
N VAL A 94 -22.22 -24.38 -22.45
CA VAL A 94 -22.47 -24.77 -21.05
C VAL A 94 -21.60 -25.97 -20.65
N GLU A 95 -21.50 -26.98 -21.51
CA GLU A 95 -20.63 -28.14 -21.27
C GLU A 95 -19.16 -27.73 -21.16
N ASP A 96 -18.67 -26.94 -22.11
CA ASP A 96 -17.28 -26.48 -22.14
C ASP A 96 -16.95 -25.51 -20.99
N TYR A 97 -17.90 -24.65 -20.61
CA TYR A 97 -17.76 -23.74 -19.46
C TYR A 97 -17.62 -24.54 -18.17
N ASN A 98 -18.51 -25.51 -17.96
CA ASN A 98 -18.57 -26.28 -16.73
C ASN A 98 -17.35 -27.20 -16.57
N THR A 99 -16.81 -27.70 -17.68
CA THR A 99 -15.59 -28.54 -17.69
C THR A 99 -14.29 -27.74 -17.77
N ALA A 100 -14.40 -26.42 -17.87
CA ALA A 100 -13.28 -25.48 -18.03
C ALA A 100 -12.39 -25.78 -19.26
N THR A 101 -13.01 -26.17 -20.38
CA THR A 101 -12.35 -26.54 -21.64
C THR A 101 -12.45 -25.48 -22.74
N LEU A 102 -13.10 -24.33 -22.48
CA LEU A 102 -13.25 -23.28 -23.48
C LEU A 102 -11.87 -22.82 -24.01
N PRO A 103 -11.69 -22.71 -25.34
CA PRO A 103 -10.47 -22.16 -25.92
C PRO A 103 -10.35 -20.68 -25.54
N GLY A 104 -9.14 -20.12 -25.42
CA GLY A 104 -8.95 -18.71 -25.00
C GLY A 104 -8.91 -18.46 -23.49
N GLY A 105 -8.95 -19.52 -22.67
CA GLY A 105 -8.70 -19.45 -21.23
C GLY A 105 -9.67 -18.51 -20.53
N GLU A 106 -9.16 -17.56 -19.75
CA GLU A 106 -9.94 -16.70 -18.84
C GLU A 106 -10.97 -15.79 -19.54
N LYS A 107 -10.82 -15.53 -20.85
CA LYS A 107 -11.61 -14.53 -21.60
C LYS A 107 -13.11 -14.82 -21.62
N TYR A 108 -13.49 -16.06 -21.96
CA TYR A 108 -14.90 -16.40 -22.18
C TYR A 108 -15.63 -16.89 -20.93
N TYR A 109 -14.96 -16.93 -19.77
CA TYR A 109 -15.63 -17.22 -18.49
C TYR A 109 -16.15 -15.95 -17.82
N ASN A 110 -15.39 -14.86 -17.94
CA ASN A 110 -15.75 -13.53 -17.44
C ASN A 110 -15.09 -12.46 -18.29
N LEU A 111 -15.85 -11.96 -19.26
CA LEU A 111 -15.36 -11.01 -20.25
C LEU A 111 -14.94 -9.68 -19.59
N ARG A 112 -15.67 -9.26 -18.55
CA ARG A 112 -15.43 -8.01 -17.85
C ARG A 112 -14.12 -8.02 -17.05
N VAL A 113 -13.86 -9.11 -16.33
CA VAL A 113 -12.58 -9.28 -15.59
C VAL A 113 -11.42 -9.30 -16.56
N TRP A 114 -11.57 -9.99 -17.70
CA TRP A 114 -10.56 -10.03 -18.74
C TRP A 114 -10.27 -8.63 -19.32
N TYR A 115 -11.30 -7.85 -19.68
CA TYR A 115 -11.10 -6.49 -20.18
C TYR A 115 -10.39 -5.57 -19.19
N VAL A 116 -10.80 -5.60 -17.91
CA VAL A 116 -10.13 -4.78 -16.88
C VAL A 116 -8.67 -5.17 -16.72
N LYS A 117 -8.36 -6.48 -16.82
CA LYS A 117 -6.99 -6.99 -16.77
C LYS A 117 -6.17 -6.59 -17.99
N GLU A 118 -6.75 -6.67 -19.18
CA GLU A 118 -6.11 -6.23 -20.43
C GLU A 118 -5.85 -4.72 -20.42
N GLU A 119 -6.83 -3.91 -20.02
CA GLU A 119 -6.68 -2.46 -19.90
C GLU A 119 -5.57 -2.10 -18.91
N ARG A 120 -5.51 -2.78 -17.76
CA ARG A 120 -4.40 -2.60 -16.81
C ARG A 120 -3.05 -3.02 -17.38
N ARG A 121 -3.00 -4.11 -18.16
CA ARG A 121 -1.77 -4.56 -18.81
C ARG A 121 -1.29 -3.55 -19.84
N LYS A 122 -2.19 -3.05 -20.70
CA LYS A 122 -1.89 -2.01 -21.69
C LYS A 122 -1.49 -0.70 -21.03
N ALA A 123 -2.16 -0.27 -19.97
CA ALA A 123 -1.79 0.92 -19.21
C ALA A 123 -0.42 0.78 -18.55
N ALA A 124 -0.09 -0.41 -18.02
CA ALA A 124 1.23 -0.67 -17.45
C ALA A 124 2.33 -0.67 -18.52
N GLN A 125 2.07 -1.28 -19.67
CA GLN A 125 2.99 -1.25 -20.83
C GLN A 125 3.18 0.16 -21.36
N GLY A 126 2.09 0.92 -21.56
CA GLY A 126 2.17 2.32 -21.98
C GLY A 126 2.87 3.21 -20.95
N ALA A 127 2.73 2.94 -19.65
CA ALA A 127 3.48 3.64 -18.60
C ALA A 127 4.97 3.28 -18.59
N GLU A 128 5.32 2.01 -18.87
CA GLU A 128 6.70 1.56 -19.02
C GLU A 128 7.33 2.19 -20.26
N GLU A 129 6.64 2.18 -21.40
CA GLU A 129 7.07 2.82 -22.65
C GLU A 129 7.22 4.33 -22.46
N ALA A 130 6.25 5.01 -21.84
CA ALA A 130 6.36 6.43 -21.52
C ALA A 130 7.52 6.72 -20.56
N ARG A 131 7.80 5.83 -19.60
CA ARG A 131 8.95 5.95 -18.70
C ARG A 131 10.27 5.73 -19.44
N ALA A 132 10.33 4.76 -20.34
CA ALA A 132 11.51 4.49 -21.16
C ALA A 132 11.80 5.65 -22.13
N GLU A 133 10.75 6.22 -22.73
CA GLU A 133 10.83 7.42 -23.56
C GLU A 133 11.27 8.64 -22.74
N ALA A 134 10.69 8.84 -21.56
CA ALA A 134 11.11 9.90 -20.64
C ALA A 134 12.57 9.71 -20.18
N GLU A 135 13.01 8.49 -19.87
CA GLU A 135 14.41 8.20 -19.51
C GLU A 135 15.38 8.40 -20.69
N MET A 136 14.92 8.13 -21.92
CA MET A 136 15.67 8.43 -23.14
C MET A 136 15.77 9.94 -23.39
N PHE A 137 14.70 10.69 -23.13
CA PHE A 137 14.62 12.15 -23.29
C PHE A 137 15.32 12.93 -22.15
N GLU A 138 15.22 12.46 -20.91
CA GLU A 138 15.92 13.02 -19.74
C GLU A 138 17.45 12.91 -19.87
N ARG A 139 17.96 11.97 -20.68
CA ARG A 139 19.39 11.87 -20.97
C ARG A 139 19.91 13.03 -21.84
N THR A 140 19.04 13.81 -22.47
CA THR A 140 19.43 14.89 -23.40
C THR A 140 19.25 16.31 -22.84
N ASP A 141 18.49 16.52 -21.77
CA ASP A 141 18.23 17.85 -21.20
C ASP A 141 18.87 18.01 -19.81
N PHE A 142 20.04 18.67 -19.75
CA PHE A 142 20.68 19.12 -18.51
C PHE A 142 20.04 20.44 -18.03
N ASP A 143 18.84 20.39 -17.46
CA ASP A 143 18.14 21.56 -16.87
C ASP A 143 18.06 21.43 -15.33
N ASP A 144 19.23 21.47 -14.69
CA ASP A 144 19.47 21.22 -13.26
C ASP A 144 18.69 22.14 -12.28
N GLU A 145 18.29 23.33 -12.73
CA GLU A 145 17.54 24.29 -11.94
C GLU A 145 16.03 23.98 -11.88
N ARG A 146 15.47 23.32 -12.91
CA ARG A 146 14.05 22.94 -12.95
C ARG A 146 13.75 21.80 -11.98
N ASP A 147 14.64 20.81 -11.92
CA ASP A 147 14.54 19.68 -11.00
C ASP A 147 14.66 20.13 -9.55
N ARG A 148 15.59 21.05 -9.26
CA ARG A 148 15.75 21.63 -7.92
C ARG A 148 14.48 22.35 -7.45
N ARG A 149 13.81 23.10 -8.34
CA ARG A 149 12.54 23.77 -8.02
C ARG A 149 11.40 22.78 -7.81
N ALA A 150 11.35 21.71 -8.61
CA ALA A 150 10.36 20.64 -8.46
C ALA A 150 10.56 19.86 -7.13
N GLU A 151 11.80 19.59 -6.74
CA GLU A 151 12.16 18.95 -5.46
C GLU A 151 11.71 19.82 -4.27
N ILE A 152 12.06 21.11 -4.29
CA ILE A 152 11.65 22.07 -3.24
C ILE A 152 10.12 22.15 -3.16
N LYS A 153 9.41 22.19 -4.29
CA LYS A 153 7.95 22.24 -4.32
C LYS A 153 7.32 20.96 -3.76
N ARG A 154 7.83 19.78 -4.14
CA ARG A 154 7.37 18.50 -3.56
C ARG A 154 7.61 18.44 -2.06
N GLU A 155 8.72 18.96 -1.57
CA GLU A 155 9.03 18.99 -0.15
C GLU A 155 8.10 19.95 0.62
N GLN A 156 7.81 21.11 0.04
CA GLN A 156 6.80 22.05 0.58
C GLN A 156 5.40 21.44 0.58
N GLU A 157 4.99 20.73 -0.48
CA GLU A 157 3.69 20.06 -0.56
C GLU A 157 3.59 18.90 0.43
N LYS A 158 4.64 18.08 0.58
CA LYS A 158 4.69 17.03 1.61
C LYS A 158 4.57 17.61 3.01
N ARG A 159 5.28 18.72 3.27
CA ARG A 159 5.22 19.42 4.55
C ARG A 159 3.83 20.00 4.80
N SER A 160 3.24 20.65 3.80
CA SER A 160 1.89 21.21 3.84
C SER A 160 0.84 20.13 4.08
N ASN A 161 0.91 19.02 3.34
CA ASN A 161 0.00 17.88 3.47
C ASN A 161 0.15 17.20 4.83
N ALA A 162 1.37 17.04 5.33
CA ALA A 162 1.59 16.52 6.68
C ALA A 162 1.01 17.44 7.76
N THR A 163 1.19 18.77 7.63
CA THR A 163 0.58 19.73 8.55
C THR A 163 -0.94 19.72 8.47
N SER A 164 -1.51 19.63 7.26
CA SER A 164 -2.95 19.55 7.02
C SER A 164 -3.54 18.26 7.59
N MET A 165 -2.84 17.12 7.43
CA MET A 165 -3.26 15.84 8.00
C MET A 165 -3.24 15.86 9.53
N ILE A 166 -2.22 16.47 10.15
CA ILE A 166 -2.18 16.65 11.61
C ILE A 166 -3.34 17.53 12.07
N MET A 167 -3.63 18.63 11.37
CA MET A 167 -4.74 19.53 11.68
C MET A 167 -6.10 18.84 11.51
N ALA A 168 -6.31 18.09 10.43
CA ALA A 168 -7.53 17.32 10.20
C ALA A 168 -7.75 16.24 11.28
N LYS A 169 -6.67 15.57 11.71
CA LYS A 169 -6.70 14.60 12.80
C LYS A 169 -7.01 15.27 14.14
N ALA A 170 -6.53 16.49 14.37
CA ALA A 170 -6.86 17.29 15.53
C ALA A 170 -8.34 17.72 15.55
N MET A 171 -8.89 18.11 14.39
CA MET A 171 -10.32 18.45 14.26
C MET A 171 -11.26 17.27 14.56
N HIS A 172 -10.82 16.03 14.32
CA HIS A 172 -11.59 14.83 14.66
C HIS A 172 -11.40 14.38 16.14
N GLY A 173 -10.51 15.03 16.90
CA GLY A 173 -10.09 14.61 18.25
C GLY A 173 -10.84 15.25 19.43
N GLY A 174 -11.78 16.17 19.18
CA GLY A 174 -12.58 16.85 20.21
C GLY A 174 -12.42 18.38 20.18
N SER A 175 -13.50 19.09 20.59
CA SER A 175 -13.63 20.55 20.52
C SER A 175 -12.45 21.32 21.12
N SER A 176 -11.90 20.84 22.24
CA SER A 176 -10.87 21.55 23.02
C SER A 176 -9.55 21.73 22.27
N LEU A 177 -9.14 20.79 21.42
CA LEU A 177 -7.88 20.90 20.66
C LEU A 177 -7.98 21.94 19.53
N VAL A 178 -9.18 22.12 18.98
CA VAL A 178 -9.46 23.15 17.96
C VAL A 178 -9.49 24.54 18.61
N GLU A 179 -10.07 24.65 19.81
CA GLU A 179 -10.07 25.87 20.62
C GLU A 179 -8.64 26.30 20.99
N ASP A 180 -7.80 25.36 21.44
CA ASP A 180 -6.38 25.62 21.75
C ASP A 180 -5.60 26.10 20.52
N MET A 181 -5.86 25.50 19.35
CA MET A 181 -5.25 25.92 18.09
C MET A 181 -5.67 27.34 17.68
N LEU A 182 -6.94 27.68 17.84
CA LEU A 182 -7.47 29.01 17.54
C LEU A 182 -6.88 30.06 18.48
N GLU A 183 -6.78 29.76 19.77
CA GLU A 183 -6.17 30.66 20.77
C GLU A 183 -4.69 30.91 20.47
N GLN A 184 -3.94 29.87 20.07
CA GLN A 184 -2.55 30.02 19.63
C GLN A 184 -2.43 30.91 18.38
N GLU A 185 -3.35 30.78 17.42
CA GLU A 185 -3.38 31.62 16.22
C GLU A 185 -3.70 33.08 16.55
N GLN A 186 -4.66 33.32 17.46
CA GLN A 186 -4.97 34.66 17.96
C GLN A 186 -3.78 35.30 18.68
N LYS A 187 -3.05 34.55 19.52
CA LYS A 187 -1.80 35.01 20.15
C LYS A 187 -0.72 35.34 19.11
N ARG A 188 -0.58 34.54 18.04
CA ARG A 188 0.35 34.87 16.94
C ARG A 188 -0.05 36.15 16.21
N ARG A 189 -1.34 36.33 15.93
CA ARG A 189 -1.87 37.53 15.26
C ARG A 189 -1.67 38.79 16.10
N THR A 190 -1.94 38.70 17.41
CA THR A 190 -1.74 39.82 18.36
C THR A 190 -0.26 40.15 18.53
N MET A 191 0.63 39.15 18.59
CA MET A 191 2.09 39.38 18.57
C MET A 191 2.54 40.12 17.31
N GLN A 192 2.08 39.68 16.12
CA GLN A 192 2.41 40.35 14.86
C GLN A 192 1.90 41.80 14.82
N ALA A 193 0.70 42.06 15.35
CA ALA A 193 0.16 43.41 15.48
C ALA A 193 0.98 44.26 16.46
N ALA A 194 1.43 43.71 17.59
CA ALA A 194 2.29 44.39 18.56
C ALA A 194 3.67 44.75 17.96
N TYR A 195 4.26 43.85 17.16
CA TYR A 195 5.49 44.17 16.42
C TYR A 195 5.28 45.29 15.40
N LYS A 196 4.19 45.23 14.62
CA LYS A 196 3.86 46.26 13.62
C LYS A 196 3.57 47.63 14.23
N THR A 197 3.04 47.66 15.45
CA THR A 197 2.73 48.90 16.19
C THR A 197 3.90 49.40 17.05
N GLY A 198 5.06 48.73 17.00
CA GLY A 198 6.27 49.14 17.72
C GLY A 198 6.28 48.78 19.21
N ASN A 199 5.28 48.04 19.71
CA ASN A 199 5.25 47.58 21.09
C ASN A 199 6.02 46.25 21.25
N ALA A 200 7.35 46.38 21.31
CA ALA A 200 8.27 45.24 21.34
C ALA A 200 8.18 44.41 22.63
N GLU A 201 7.81 45.01 23.77
CA GLU A 201 7.70 44.29 25.05
C GLU A 201 6.51 43.33 25.06
N LYS A 202 5.33 43.81 24.66
CA LYS A 202 4.13 42.95 24.52
C LYS A 202 4.34 41.83 23.51
N ALA A 203 5.04 42.12 22.42
CA ALA A 203 5.35 41.12 21.40
C ALA A 203 6.30 40.02 21.93
N ARG A 204 7.28 40.38 22.78
CA ARG A 204 8.17 39.42 23.45
C ARG A 204 7.44 38.57 24.48
N GLU A 205 6.55 39.16 25.25
CA GLU A 205 5.71 38.44 26.23
C GLU A 205 4.81 37.41 25.55
N ILE A 206 4.13 37.80 24.47
CA ILE A 206 3.29 36.87 23.71
C ILE A 206 4.16 35.79 23.04
N ALA A 207 5.35 36.13 22.54
CA ALA A 207 6.30 35.14 22.00
C ALA A 207 6.79 34.14 23.07
N LEU A 208 7.02 34.60 24.30
CA LEU A 208 7.37 33.75 25.44
C LEU A 208 6.23 32.79 25.82
N SER A 209 4.97 33.25 25.75
CA SER A 209 3.79 32.42 26.00
C SER A 209 3.51 31.36 24.94
N LEU A 210 3.98 31.59 23.70
CA LEU A 210 3.83 30.69 22.57
C LEU A 210 5.00 29.70 22.42
N ASP A 211 6.04 29.83 23.24
CA ASP A 211 7.23 28.98 23.18
C ASP A 211 6.95 27.62 23.87
N PRO A 212 6.94 26.51 23.11
CA PRO A 212 6.71 25.18 23.67
C PRO A 212 7.85 24.70 24.58
N SER A 213 8.99 25.41 24.64
CA SER A 213 10.09 25.08 25.55
C SER A 213 9.86 25.53 26.99
N LYS A 214 8.89 26.42 27.21
CA LYS A 214 8.51 27.00 28.53
C LYS A 214 7.19 26.46 29.07
N VAL A 215 6.67 25.36 28.54
CA VAL A 215 5.53 24.65 29.15
C VAL A 215 5.90 24.33 30.59
N SER A 216 5.07 24.74 31.55
CA SER A 216 5.35 24.54 32.96
C SER A 216 5.43 23.03 33.26
N GLU A 217 6.29 22.64 34.20
CA GLU A 217 6.47 21.22 34.57
C GLU A 217 5.15 20.58 35.06
N ALA A 218 4.21 21.40 35.55
CA ALA A 218 2.86 21.03 35.93
C ALA A 218 1.98 20.64 34.72
N GLU A 219 2.03 21.40 33.63
CA GLU A 219 1.26 21.13 32.40
C GLU A 219 1.81 19.92 31.63
N LEU A 220 3.13 19.72 31.65
CA LEU A 220 3.76 18.49 31.12
C LEU A 220 3.37 17.24 31.92
N ARG A 221 3.19 17.36 33.24
CA ARG A 221 2.68 16.26 34.10
C ARG A 221 1.21 15.95 33.86
N ALA A 222 0.39 16.96 33.60
CA ALA A 222 -1.05 16.79 33.33
C ALA A 222 -1.30 16.09 31.99
N THR A 223 -0.46 16.35 30.98
CA THR A 223 -0.62 15.81 29.62
C THR A 223 -0.10 14.38 29.44
N TRP A 224 0.92 13.96 30.21
CA TRP A 224 1.53 12.62 30.08
C TRP A 224 1.46 11.74 31.35
N GLY A 225 0.78 12.20 32.41
CA GLY A 225 0.44 11.42 33.60
C GLY A 225 1.63 10.73 34.29
N SER A 226 2.30 11.39 35.23
CA SER A 226 3.27 10.86 36.23
C SER A 226 4.37 9.85 35.80
N GLY A 227 4.48 9.49 34.52
CA GLY A 227 5.27 8.35 34.07
C GLY A 227 6.05 8.65 32.80
N GLY A 228 7.16 9.37 32.95
CA GLY A 228 8.27 9.33 31.99
C GLY A 228 8.06 10.07 30.67
N GLY A 229 8.23 11.40 30.68
CA GLY A 229 8.53 12.15 29.46
C GLY A 229 9.93 11.82 28.91
N PRO A 230 10.18 12.01 27.60
CA PRO A 230 11.41 11.59 26.95
C PRO A 230 12.63 12.36 27.50
N SER A 231 13.54 11.61 28.12
CA SER A 231 14.83 12.07 28.64
C SER A 231 15.60 12.91 27.62
N LYS A 232 15.79 14.20 27.92
CA LYS A 232 16.72 15.10 27.20
C LYS A 232 18.15 14.57 27.33
N LYS A 233 18.62 13.76 26.39
CA LYS A 233 20.06 13.51 26.23
C LYS A 233 20.69 14.81 25.72
N ALA A 234 21.41 15.49 26.59
CA ALA A 234 22.15 16.70 26.27
C ALA A 234 23.08 16.47 25.06
N ARG A 235 22.88 17.21 23.96
CA ARG A 235 23.89 17.33 22.90
C ARG A 235 25.07 18.11 23.46
N LYS A 236 26.26 17.52 23.44
CA LYS A 236 27.51 18.19 23.83
C LYS A 236 27.78 19.37 22.87
N PRO A 237 28.34 20.49 23.35
CA PRO A 237 28.69 21.62 22.49
C PRO A 237 29.82 21.24 21.54
N GLN A 238 29.62 21.56 20.26
CA GLN A 238 30.62 21.43 19.21
C GLN A 238 31.62 22.58 19.39
N LYS A 239 32.88 22.27 19.71
CA LYS A 239 33.95 23.27 19.82
C LYS A 239 34.16 23.93 18.45
N GLN A 240 34.26 25.26 18.46
CA GLN A 240 34.79 26.07 17.36
C GLN A 240 36.28 25.80 17.17
#